data_AF-A0A1C6RCN5-F1
#
_entry.id   AF-A0A1C6RCN5-F1
#
_cell.length_a   1.000
_cell.length_b   1.000
_cell.length_c   1.000
_cell.angle_alpha   90.00
_cell.angle_beta   90.00
_cell.angle_gamma   90.00
#
_symmetry.space_group_name_H-M   'P 1'
#
loop_
_entity.id
_entity.type
_entity.pdbx_description
1 polymer ?
#
loop_
_entity_poly.entity_id
_entity_poly.type
_entity_poly.pdbx_seq_one_letter_code
_entity_poly.pdbx_strand_id
1 'polypeptide(L)'
;MTVRTPLVAWDEETRTLHVVLHEVTDASPPRSVRRSLLCWVNFDAAGAVCGVDVHDVSPDVTRAIPHFTGVDIIGRTLLDDGWLWIPLSDNSTHRRRSGSADVRFTLDTTGLAALTVHFAERKAT
;
A
#
# COMPACT_ATOMS: atom_id res chain seq x y z
N MET A 1 -18.28 10.13 3.77
CA MET A 1 -17.57 9.22 2.84
C MET A 1 -17.83 7.79 3.27
N THR A 2 -18.46 6.99 2.43
CA THR A 2 -18.62 5.54 2.64
C THR A 2 -17.24 4.88 2.58
N VAL A 3 -16.87 4.11 3.59
CA VAL A 3 -15.65 3.29 3.57
C VAL A 3 -15.86 2.21 2.51
N ARG A 4 -15.05 2.20 1.45
CA ARG A 4 -15.06 1.16 0.43
C ARG A 4 -13.95 0.17 0.75
N THR A 5 -14.23 -1.11 0.67
CA THR A 5 -13.23 -2.17 0.79
C THR A 5 -12.24 -2.05 -0.37
N PRO A 6 -10.92 -1.99 -0.12
CA PRO A 6 -9.92 -2.00 -1.17
C PRO A 6 -10.01 -3.24 -2.04
N LEU A 7 -9.65 -3.10 -3.31
CA LEU A 7 -9.34 -4.24 -4.16
C LEU A 7 -7.87 -4.60 -3.96
N VAL A 8 -7.62 -5.84 -3.58
CA VAL A 8 -6.27 -6.34 -3.27
C VAL A 8 -5.99 -7.57 -4.11
N ALA A 9 -4.86 -7.56 -4.82
CA ALA A 9 -4.39 -8.70 -5.59
C ALA A 9 -2.91 -8.94 -5.28
N TRP A 10 -2.60 -10.16 -4.84
CA TRP A 10 -1.24 -10.62 -4.62
C TRP A 10 -0.90 -11.71 -5.63
N ASP A 11 0.22 -11.55 -6.30
CA ASP A 11 0.81 -12.54 -7.19
C ASP A 11 2.10 -13.06 -6.56
N GLU A 12 2.11 -14.33 -6.15
CA GLU A 12 3.26 -14.94 -5.49
C GLU A 12 4.41 -15.24 -6.47
N GLU A 13 4.12 -15.49 -7.74
CA GLU A 13 5.12 -15.77 -8.78
C GLU A 13 5.91 -14.51 -9.09
N THR A 14 5.20 -13.41 -9.35
CA THR A 14 5.84 -12.11 -9.64
C THR A 14 6.19 -11.32 -8.38
N ARG A 15 5.76 -11.79 -7.21
CA ARG A 15 5.91 -11.13 -5.89
C ARG A 15 5.39 -9.69 -5.91
N THR A 16 4.25 -9.51 -6.58
CA THR A 16 3.66 -8.20 -6.81
C THR A 16 2.34 -8.08 -6.06
N LEU A 17 2.24 -7.01 -5.27
CA LEU A 17 0.99 -6.58 -4.65
C LEU A 17 0.41 -5.43 -5.45
N HIS A 18 -0.87 -5.51 -5.78
CA HIS A 18 -1.68 -4.40 -6.26
C HIS A 18 -2.78 -4.09 -5.24
N VAL A 19 -2.88 -2.84 -4.82
CA VAL A 19 -3.93 -2.32 -3.96
C VAL A 19 -4.60 -1.14 -4.66
N VAL A 20 -5.91 -1.19 -4.81
CA VAL A 20 -6.74 -0.06 -5.26
C VAL A 20 -7.63 0.35 -4.10
N LEU A 21 -7.40 1.54 -3.56
CA LEU A 21 -8.16 2.10 -2.45
C LEU A 21 -9.48 2.73 -2.95
N HIS A 22 -9.40 3.37 -4.11
CA HIS A 22 -10.56 3.86 -4.84
C HIS A 22 -10.24 4.00 -6.34
N GLU A 23 -11.29 4.02 -7.15
CA GLU A 23 -11.16 4.31 -8.57
C GLU A 23 -10.81 5.79 -8.77
N VAL A 24 -9.86 6.07 -9.66
CA VAL A 24 -9.55 7.45 -10.05
C VAL A 24 -10.71 7.96 -10.89
N THR A 25 -11.58 8.77 -10.30
CA THR A 25 -12.76 9.35 -10.96
C THR A 25 -12.53 10.77 -11.47
N ASP A 26 -11.37 11.35 -11.22
CA ASP A 26 -11.07 12.73 -11.56
C ASP A 26 -10.76 12.94 -13.04
N ALA A 27 -11.13 14.13 -13.54
CA ALA A 27 -10.80 14.57 -14.90
C ALA A 27 -9.28 14.84 -15.09
N SER A 28 -8.55 15.05 -13.99
CA SER A 28 -7.10 15.23 -14.02
C SER A 28 -6.41 13.87 -13.93
N PRO A 29 -5.39 13.60 -14.77
CA PRO A 29 -4.69 12.33 -14.75
C PRO A 29 -3.97 12.15 -13.40
N PRO A 30 -3.99 10.93 -12.83
CA PRO A 30 -3.33 10.67 -11.56
C PRO A 30 -1.81 10.81 -11.71
N ARG A 31 -1.16 11.36 -10.67
CA ARG A 31 0.29 11.45 -10.58
C ARG A 31 0.84 10.11 -10.08
N SER A 32 1.77 9.51 -10.83
CA SER A 32 2.50 8.33 -10.36
C SER A 32 3.89 8.69 -9.82
N VAL A 33 4.23 8.16 -8.64
CA VAL A 33 5.56 8.30 -8.03
C VAL A 33 6.12 6.90 -7.77
N ARG A 34 7.34 6.64 -8.26
CA ARG A 34 8.03 5.34 -8.14
C ARG A 34 9.28 5.48 -7.27
N ARG A 35 9.48 4.60 -6.30
CA ARG A 35 10.63 4.61 -5.37
C ARG A 35 11.00 3.18 -4.99
N SER A 36 12.30 2.91 -4.78
CA SER A 36 12.73 1.70 -4.10
C SER A 36 12.72 1.94 -2.59
N LEU A 37 11.85 1.25 -1.86
CA LEU A 37 11.60 1.47 -0.42
C LEU A 37 11.55 0.13 0.32
N LEU A 38 11.80 0.16 1.63
CA LEU A 38 11.54 -1.00 2.48
C LEU A 38 10.02 -1.17 2.63
N CYS A 39 9.52 -2.37 2.29
CA CYS A 39 8.10 -2.69 2.36
C CYS A 39 7.85 -4.00 3.08
N TRP A 40 6.74 -4.08 3.80
CA TRP A 40 6.19 -5.33 4.33
C TRP A 40 4.80 -5.57 3.75
N VAL A 41 4.56 -6.79 3.26
CA VAL A 41 3.24 -7.29 2.89
C VAL A 41 2.86 -8.35 3.91
N ASN A 42 1.76 -8.10 4.62
CA ASN A 42 1.26 -8.90 5.72
C ASN A 42 0.18 -9.86 5.23
N PHE A 43 0.27 -11.11 5.66
CA PHE A 43 -0.66 -12.16 5.32
C PHE A 43 -1.31 -12.71 6.58
N ASP A 44 -2.61 -12.98 6.50
CA ASP A 44 -3.36 -13.63 7.57
C ASP A 44 -3.14 -15.15 7.61
N ALA A 45 -3.85 -15.84 8.51
CA ALA A 45 -3.76 -17.29 8.67
C ALA A 45 -4.22 -18.07 7.43
N ALA A 46 -5.10 -17.51 6.60
CA ALA A 46 -5.57 -18.11 5.36
C ALA A 46 -4.63 -17.82 4.17
N GLY A 47 -3.61 -16.98 4.36
CA GLY A 47 -2.68 -16.57 3.32
C GLY A 47 -3.19 -15.40 2.47
N ALA A 48 -4.29 -14.76 2.84
CA ALA A 48 -4.76 -13.54 2.19
C ALA A 48 -3.97 -12.33 2.72
N VAL A 49 -3.79 -11.32 1.87
CA VAL A 49 -3.11 -10.08 2.28
C VAL A 49 -4.01 -9.28 3.21
N CYS A 50 -3.53 -9.01 4.43
CA CYS A 50 -4.27 -8.28 5.46
C CYS A 50 -3.74 -6.85 5.70
N GLY A 51 -2.55 -6.52 5.21
CA GLY A 51 -2.00 -5.17 5.32
C GLY A 51 -0.71 -4.96 4.55
N VAL A 52 -0.32 -3.70 4.38
CA VAL A 52 0.96 -3.31 3.77
C VAL A 52 1.59 -2.13 4.50
N ASP A 53 2.89 -2.25 4.74
CA ASP A 53 3.76 -1.22 5.28
C ASP A 53 4.71 -0.73 4.20
N VAL A 54 4.91 0.59 4.11
CA VAL A 54 5.98 1.20 3.32
C VAL A 54 6.72 2.20 4.18
N HIS A 55 8.04 2.02 4.31
CA HIS A 55 8.89 2.86 5.14
C HIS A 55 9.65 3.89 4.29
N ASP A 56 10.17 4.92 4.95
CA ASP A 56 10.99 5.99 4.35
C ASP A 56 10.30 6.71 3.18
N VAL A 57 8.97 6.84 3.25
CA VAL A 57 8.17 7.54 2.26
C VAL A 57 8.56 9.03 2.26
N SER A 58 8.91 9.54 1.08
CA SER A 58 9.42 10.90 0.95
C SER A 58 8.37 11.98 1.26
N PRO A 59 8.78 13.15 1.78
CA PRO A 59 7.85 14.22 2.18
C PRO A 59 6.90 14.72 1.08
N ASP A 60 7.27 14.58 -0.20
CA ASP A 60 6.40 14.97 -1.33
C ASP A 60 5.26 13.97 -1.58
N VAL A 61 5.45 12.70 -1.22
CA VAL A 61 4.41 11.68 -1.27
C VAL A 61 3.57 11.76 0.00
N THR A 62 4.20 11.88 1.18
CA THR A 62 3.46 11.90 2.44
C THR A 62 2.47 13.06 2.54
N ARG A 63 2.86 14.26 2.07
CA ARG A 63 1.97 15.43 2.01
C ARG A 63 0.78 15.28 1.08
N ALA A 64 0.85 14.37 0.11
CA ALA A 64 -0.24 14.10 -0.82
C ALA A 64 -1.21 13.02 -0.31
N ILE A 65 -0.90 12.34 0.79
CA ILE A 65 -1.72 11.26 1.34
C ILE A 65 -2.40 11.79 2.62
N PRO A 66 -3.74 11.90 2.66
CA PRO A 66 -4.42 12.35 3.86
C PRO A 66 -4.21 11.35 5.00
N HIS A 67 -3.97 11.87 6.19
CA HIS A 67 -3.85 11.05 7.39
C HIS A 67 -5.25 10.67 7.89
N PHE A 68 -5.50 9.37 8.04
CA PHE A 68 -6.76 8.86 8.59
C PHE A 68 -6.51 7.97 9.81
N THR A 69 -7.06 8.32 10.97
CA THR A 69 -6.90 7.58 12.23
C THR A 69 -8.22 6.96 12.71
N GLY A 70 -8.18 5.71 13.19
CA GLY A 70 -9.35 5.01 13.73
C GLY A 70 -9.38 3.51 13.41
N VAL A 71 -10.18 2.75 14.16
CA VAL A 71 -10.32 1.28 14.04
C VAL A 71 -11.27 0.84 12.91
N ASP A 72 -12.14 1.73 12.43
CA ASP A 72 -13.12 1.45 11.36
C ASP A 72 -12.57 1.68 9.94
N ILE A 73 -11.24 1.71 9.79
CA ILE A 73 -10.58 2.31 8.63
C ILE A 73 -9.81 1.27 7.82
N ILE A 74 -10.48 0.19 7.44
CA ILE A 74 -9.97 -0.72 6.41
C ILE A 74 -9.88 0.06 5.10
N GLY A 75 -8.71 0.02 4.45
CA GLY A 75 -8.49 0.69 3.18
C GLY A 75 -8.14 2.17 3.24
N ARG A 76 -7.64 2.68 4.38
CA ARG A 76 -6.97 3.99 4.38
C ARG A 76 -5.58 3.95 4.99
N THR A 77 -4.91 5.07 4.86
CA THR A 77 -3.49 5.25 5.13
C THR A 77 -3.29 5.88 6.52
N LEU A 78 -2.58 5.17 7.40
CA LEU A 78 -1.94 5.77 8.57
C LEU A 78 -0.55 6.23 8.14
N LEU A 79 -0.20 7.47 8.49
CA LEU A 79 1.08 8.05 8.09
C LEU A 79 1.68 8.79 9.27
N ASP A 80 2.78 8.26 9.77
CA ASP A 80 3.56 8.85 10.86
C ASP A 80 5.04 8.82 10.49
N ASP A 81 5.70 9.98 10.50
CA ASP A 81 7.14 10.14 10.25
C ASP A 81 7.72 9.39 9.03
N GLY A 82 6.97 9.30 7.93
CA GLY A 82 7.42 8.64 6.69
C GLY A 82 7.13 7.14 6.63
N TRP A 83 6.40 6.58 7.59
CA TRP A 83 5.88 5.23 7.55
C TRP A 83 4.42 5.23 7.15
N LEU A 84 4.12 4.66 5.98
CA LEU A 84 2.79 4.44 5.46
C LEU A 84 2.32 3.03 5.84
N TRP A 85 1.27 2.95 6.64
CA TRP A 85 0.54 1.72 6.92
C TRP A 85 -0.83 1.73 6.25
N ILE A 86 -1.19 0.64 5.57
CA ILE A 86 -2.51 0.43 4.99
C ILE A 86 -3.08 -0.89 5.53
N PRO A 87 -4.08 -0.86 6.43
CA PRO A 87 -4.82 -2.06 6.83
C PRO A 87 -5.78 -2.43 5.70
N LEU A 88 -5.73 -3.68 5.25
CA LEU A 88 -6.53 -4.18 4.12
C LEU A 88 -7.64 -5.14 4.56
N SER A 89 -7.57 -5.63 5.80
CA SER A 89 -8.62 -6.35 6.51
C SER A 89 -8.50 -6.13 8.02
N ASP A 90 -9.46 -6.62 8.80
CA ASP A 90 -9.42 -6.74 10.25
C ASP A 90 -8.64 -7.97 10.77
N ASN A 91 -8.24 -8.88 9.87
CA ASN A 91 -7.46 -10.06 10.22
C ASN A 91 -6.05 -9.72 10.73
N SER A 92 -5.61 -10.47 11.74
CA SER A 92 -4.25 -10.40 12.29
C SER A 92 -3.19 -10.89 11.30
N THR A 93 -1.99 -10.31 11.35
CA THR A 93 -0.82 -10.79 10.62
C THR A 93 -0.30 -12.10 11.21
N HIS A 94 -0.19 -13.14 10.39
CA HIS A 94 0.44 -14.43 10.76
C HIS A 94 1.77 -14.65 10.04
N ARG A 95 1.92 -14.11 8.82
CA ARG A 95 3.15 -14.15 8.03
C ARG A 95 3.40 -12.78 7.42
N ARG A 96 4.67 -12.43 7.17
CA ARG A 96 5.02 -11.26 6.36
C ARG A 96 6.04 -11.59 5.29
N ARG A 97 5.93 -10.91 4.15
CA ARG A 97 7.02 -10.75 3.18
C ARG A 97 7.61 -9.36 3.35
N SER A 98 8.92 -9.28 3.54
CA SER A 98 9.62 -8.02 3.79
C SER A 98 10.86 -7.87 2.93
N GLY A 99 11.20 -6.65 2.54
CA GLY A 99 12.42 -6.35 1.81
C GLY A 99 12.36 -5.01 1.08
N SER A 100 13.44 -4.69 0.37
CA SER A 100 13.42 -3.59 -0.59
C SER A 100 12.51 -3.97 -1.75
N ALA A 101 11.56 -3.10 -2.05
CA ALA A 101 10.61 -3.26 -3.14
C ALA A 101 10.54 -1.98 -3.95
N ASP A 102 10.28 -2.15 -5.23
CA ASP A 102 9.88 -1.05 -6.08
C ASP A 102 8.40 -0.73 -5.82
N VAL A 103 8.16 0.47 -5.31
CA VAL A 103 6.84 0.95 -4.89
C VAL A 103 6.38 2.03 -5.85
N ARG A 104 5.18 1.84 -6.40
CA ARG A 104 4.47 2.85 -7.18
C ARG A 104 3.27 3.35 -6.40
N PHE A 105 3.30 4.62 -6.05
CA PHE A 105 2.16 5.37 -5.53
C PHE A 105 1.41 6.01 -6.70
N THR A 106 0.09 5.81 -6.74
CA THR A 106 -0.80 6.51 -7.69
C THR A 106 -1.65 7.48 -6.90
N LEU A 107 -1.44 8.77 -7.15
CA LEU A 107 -2.03 9.87 -6.39
C LEU A 107 -3.02 10.65 -7.26
N ASP A 108 -4.18 10.98 -6.72
CA ASP A 108 -5.17 11.89 -7.33
C ASP A 108 -5.48 13.08 -6.41
N THR A 109 -6.57 13.81 -6.66
CA THR A 109 -6.90 14.99 -5.83
C THR A 109 -7.35 14.64 -4.42
N THR A 110 -7.77 13.39 -4.19
CA THR A 110 -8.22 12.89 -2.89
C THR A 110 -7.10 12.25 -2.08
N GLY A 111 -6.01 11.84 -2.74
CA GLY A 111 -4.79 11.35 -2.12
C GLY A 111 -4.25 10.08 -2.77
N LEU A 112 -3.93 9.06 -1.98
CA LEU A 112 -3.50 7.76 -2.50
C LEU A 112 -4.70 7.00 -3.08
N ALA A 113 -4.72 6.80 -4.39
CA ALA A 113 -5.75 6.02 -5.08
C ALA A 113 -5.36 4.54 -5.19
N ALA A 114 -4.08 4.27 -5.47
CA ALA A 114 -3.57 2.91 -5.61
C ALA A 114 -2.08 2.80 -5.22
N LEU A 115 -1.71 1.60 -4.79
CA LEU A 115 -0.35 1.21 -4.46
C LEU A 115 0.02 -0.05 -5.23
N THR A 116 1.21 -0.07 -5.83
CA THR A 116 1.81 -1.32 -6.34
C THR A 116 3.15 -1.52 -5.67
N VAL A 117 3.39 -2.72 -5.16
CA VAL A 117 4.66 -3.11 -4.52
C VAL A 117 5.20 -4.32 -5.26
N HIS A 118 6.43 -4.22 -5.75
CA HIS A 118 7.11 -5.31 -6.43
C HIS A 118 8.44 -5.62 -5.73
N PHE A 119 8.54 -6.78 -5.08
CA PHE A 119 9.78 -7.21 -4.46
C PHE A 119 10.75 -7.74 -5.51
N ALA A 120 11.96 -7.18 -5.56
CA ALA A 120 13.01 -7.72 -6.41
C ALA A 120 13.35 -9.17 -6.02
N GLU A 121 13.73 -9.99 -7.00
CA GLU A 121 14.31 -11.29 -6.70
C GLU A 121 15.58 -11.13 -5.87
N ARG A 122 15.75 -11.95 -4.84
CA ARG A 122 17.08 -12.15 -4.26
C ARG A 122 17.93 -12.70 -5.40
N LYS A 123 18.92 -11.94 -5.88
CA LYS A 123 20.04 -12.55 -6.62
C LYS A 123 20.55 -13.69 -5.73
N ALA A 124 20.48 -14.92 -6.22
CA ALA A 124 21.20 -16.02 -5.61
C ALA A 124 22.67 -15.62 -5.64
N THR A 125 23.21 -15.25 -4.48
CA THR A 125 24.65 -15.20 -4.22
C THR A 125 25.17 -16.62 -4.09
#